data_AF-A0A067SF27-F1
#
_entry.id   AF-A0A067SF27-F1
#
_cell.length_a   1.000
_cell.length_b   1.000
_cell.length_c   1.000
_cell.angle_alpha   90.00
_cell.angle_beta   90.00
_cell.angle_gamma   90.00
#
_symmetry.space_group_name_H-M   'P 1'
#
loop_
_entity.id
_entity.type
_entity.pdbx_description
1 polymer ?
#
loop_
_entity_poly.entity_id
_entity_poly.type
_entity_poly.pdbx_seq_one_letter_code
_entity_poly.pdbx_strand_id
1 'polypeptide(L)'
;KQRHFMRQSVTLTGLGSMLFSQAIQNAQDIHQIFSRIFPQGALEDWNSALFEGHPAIDMNNRFFTLRKQAITNEILPFSNEVDPHGILAAAMGIDDQFVHTTENEVEYYELIQ
;
A
#
# COMPACT_ATOMS: atom_id res chain seq x y z
N LYS A 1 16.34 7.49 9.20
CA LYS A 1 15.04 7.96 9.75
C LYS A 1 13.95 8.08 8.67
N GLN A 2 14.15 8.81 7.57
CA GLN A 2 13.12 8.95 6.52
C GLN A 2 12.82 7.66 5.73
N ARG A 3 13.82 6.78 5.52
CA ARG A 3 13.67 5.50 4.78
C ARG A 3 12.56 4.58 5.30
N HIS A 4 12.34 4.55 6.61
CA HIS A 4 11.29 3.74 7.24
C HIS A 4 9.86 4.17 6.85
N PHE A 5 9.70 5.41 6.39
CA PHE A 5 8.42 5.99 6.01
C PHE A 5 8.24 6.09 4.50
N MET A 6 9.21 5.61 3.70
CA MET A 6 9.07 5.61 2.24
C MET A 6 8.03 4.57 1.82
N ARG A 7 7.07 5.02 1.02
CA ARG A 7 5.93 4.22 0.56
C ARG A 7 5.65 4.50 -0.91
N GLN A 8 5.08 3.50 -1.56
CA GLN A 8 4.38 3.62 -2.84
C GLN A 8 2.91 3.82 -2.52
N SER A 9 2.22 4.67 -3.26
CA SER A 9 0.78 4.85 -3.09
C SER A 9 0.07 4.91 -4.43
N VAL A 10 -1.14 4.37 -4.46
CA VAL A 10 -2.08 4.44 -5.57
C VAL A 10 -3.40 4.95 -5.03
N THR A 11 -3.88 6.03 -5.64
CA THR A 11 -5.22 6.56 -5.35
C THR A 11 -6.16 6.16 -6.48
N LEU A 12 -7.20 5.42 -6.14
CA LEU A 12 -8.23 4.98 -7.09
C LEU A 12 -9.49 5.81 -6.94
N THR A 13 -10.02 6.34 -8.03
CA THR A 13 -11.30 7.05 -8.06
C THR A 13 -12.13 6.63 -9.27
N GLY A 14 -13.45 6.70 -9.13
CA GLY A 14 -14.41 6.40 -10.20
C GLY A 14 -14.85 7.62 -11.00
N LEU A 15 -14.30 8.82 -10.75
CA LEU A 15 -14.60 10.06 -11.48
C LEU A 15 -16.11 10.33 -11.67
N GLY A 16 -16.89 10.20 -10.59
CA GLY A 16 -18.34 10.41 -10.60
C GLY A 16 -19.19 9.19 -10.95
N SER A 17 -18.58 8.03 -11.20
CA SER A 17 -19.30 6.76 -11.38
C SER A 17 -20.15 6.41 -10.15
N MET A 18 -21.47 6.23 -10.36
CA MET A 18 -22.39 5.80 -9.31
C MET A 18 -22.04 4.42 -8.75
N LEU A 19 -21.57 3.51 -9.61
CA LEU A 19 -21.16 2.16 -9.19
C LEU A 19 -19.97 2.22 -8.23
N PHE A 20 -18.99 3.08 -8.52
CA PHE A 20 -17.83 3.25 -7.66
C PHE A 20 -18.20 3.92 -6.33
N SER A 21 -19.03 4.95 -6.35
CA SER A 21 -19.55 5.59 -5.14
C SER A 21 -20.30 4.61 -4.23
N GLN A 22 -21.14 3.75 -4.83
CA GLN A 22 -21.84 2.70 -4.07
C GLN A 22 -20.85 1.67 -3.50
N ALA A 23 -19.81 1.31 -4.24
CA ALA A 23 -18.79 0.38 -3.75
C ALA A 23 -18.02 0.96 -2.54
N ILE A 24 -17.64 2.24 -2.58
CA ILE A 24 -17.02 2.95 -1.45
C ILE A 24 -17.96 2.94 -0.23
N GLN A 25 -19.24 3.28 -0.43
CA GLN A 25 -20.22 3.28 0.65
C GLN A 25 -20.37 1.89 1.29
N ASN A 26 -20.47 0.84 0.48
CA ASN A 26 -20.58 -0.52 0.97
C ASN A 26 -19.35 -0.94 1.79
N ALA A 27 -18.14 -0.55 1.36
CA ALA A 27 -16.92 -0.83 2.09
C ALA A 27 -16.87 -0.09 3.45
N GLN A 28 -17.34 1.16 3.49
CA GLN A 28 -17.49 1.92 4.74
C GLN A 28 -18.51 1.27 5.69
N ASP A 29 -19.63 0.77 5.17
CA ASP A 29 -20.65 0.09 5.98
C ASP A 29 -20.10 -1.21 6.58
N ILE A 30 -19.33 -1.97 5.81
CA ILE A 30 -18.61 -3.16 6.30
C ILE A 30 -17.63 -2.78 7.41
N HIS A 31 -16.84 -1.72 7.21
CA HIS A 31 -15.92 -1.22 8.23
C HIS A 31 -16.65 -0.86 9.54
N GLN A 32 -17.81 -0.20 9.45
CA GLN A 32 -18.64 0.12 10.61
C GLN A 32 -19.17 -1.09 11.36
N ILE A 33 -19.45 -2.20 10.65
CA ILE A 33 -19.85 -3.45 11.31
C ILE A 33 -18.67 -4.00 12.12
N PHE A 34 -17.47 -4.02 11.52
CA PHE A 34 -16.27 -4.51 12.18
C PHE A 34 -15.81 -3.63 13.35
N SER A 35 -15.95 -2.30 13.25
CA SER A 35 -15.53 -1.37 14.31
C SER A 35 -16.31 -1.57 15.63
N ARG A 36 -17.49 -2.18 15.57
CA ARG A 36 -18.29 -2.56 16.75
C ARG A 36 -17.84 -3.87 17.39
N ILE A 37 -17.12 -4.71 16.65
CA ILE A 37 -16.70 -6.05 17.05
C ILE A 37 -15.26 -6.01 17.58
N PHE A 38 -14.38 -5.27 16.92
CA PHE A 38 -12.97 -5.18 17.28
C PHE A 38 -12.74 -4.19 18.44
N PRO A 39 -11.80 -4.49 19.36
CA PRO A 39 -11.36 -3.52 20.35
C PRO A 39 -10.84 -2.23 19.71
N GLN A 40 -10.91 -1.13 20.46
CA GLN A 40 -10.35 0.15 20.01
C GLN A 40 -8.87 -0.01 19.60
N GLY A 41 -8.55 0.41 18.37
CA GLY A 41 -7.20 0.34 17.82
C GLY A 41 -6.78 -1.02 17.24
N ALA A 42 -7.65 -2.03 17.26
CA ALA A 42 -7.40 -3.32 16.60
C ALA A 42 -7.85 -3.36 15.14
N LEU A 43 -8.71 -2.42 14.73
CA LEU A 43 -9.13 -2.23 13.34
C LEU A 43 -8.43 -0.98 12.79
N GLU A 44 -7.87 -1.07 11.59
CA GLU A 44 -7.30 0.08 10.90
C GLU A 44 -8.40 1.10 10.56
N ASP A 45 -8.07 2.39 10.60
CA ASP A 45 -9.03 3.44 10.30
C ASP A 45 -9.47 3.40 8.82
N TRP A 46 -10.74 3.75 8.58
CA TRP A 46 -11.25 3.88 7.21
C TRP A 46 -10.57 5.06 6.51
N ASN A 47 -9.79 4.78 5.47
CA ASN A 47 -9.06 5.80 4.72
C ASN A 47 -9.86 6.26 3.48
N SER A 48 -10.85 7.13 3.68
CA SER A 48 -11.53 7.80 2.56
C SER A 48 -10.69 8.96 2.04
N ALA A 49 -10.36 8.95 0.76
CA ALA A 49 -9.71 10.05 0.07
C ALA A 49 -10.69 10.82 -0.82
N LEU A 50 -10.29 12.03 -1.22
CA LEU A 50 -10.95 12.78 -2.29
C LEU A 50 -9.91 13.09 -3.37
N PHE A 51 -10.27 12.81 -4.62
CA PHE A 51 -9.47 13.18 -5.78
C PHE A 51 -10.32 14.08 -6.67
N GLU A 52 -9.90 15.34 -6.83
CA GLU A 52 -10.63 16.37 -7.59
C GLU A 52 -12.12 16.52 -7.19
N GLY A 53 -12.42 16.29 -5.90
CA GLY A 53 -13.78 16.35 -5.37
C GLY A 53 -14.60 15.07 -5.54
N HIS A 54 -14.05 14.03 -6.17
CA HIS A 54 -14.66 12.71 -6.26
C HIS A 54 -14.20 11.78 -5.14
N PRO A 55 -15.08 10.90 -4.61
CA PRO A 55 -14.68 9.84 -3.70
C PRO A 55 -13.54 9.01 -4.28
N ALA A 56 -12.54 8.72 -3.43
CA ALA A 56 -11.37 7.96 -3.79
C ALA A 56 -10.93 7.04 -2.64
N ILE A 57 -10.18 6.01 -2.97
CA ILE A 57 -9.52 5.10 -2.02
C ILE A 57 -8.02 5.30 -2.19
N ASP A 58 -7.33 5.61 -1.09
CA ASP A 58 -5.87 5.66 -1.06
C ASP A 58 -5.31 4.35 -0.51
N MET A 59 -4.45 3.71 -1.29
CA MET A 59 -3.78 2.47 -0.97
C MET A 59 -2.29 2.72 -1.00
N ASN A 60 -1.55 2.22 -0.01
CA ASN A 60 -0.10 2.36 0.02
C ASN A 60 0.59 1.09 0.49
N ASN A 61 1.80 0.88 -0.02
CA ASN A 61 2.69 -0.18 0.40
C ASN A 61 4.07 0.40 0.76
N ARG A 62 4.80 -0.27 1.65
CA ARG A 62 6.12 0.17 2.12
C ARG A 62 7.16 -0.31 1.12
N PHE A 63 8.16 0.52 0.82
CA PHE A 63 9.29 0.05 0.03
C PHE A 63 10.22 -0.88 0.83
N PHE A 64 10.29 -0.68 2.15
CA PHE A 64 11.23 -1.38 3.01
C PHE A 64 10.58 -1.93 4.27
N THR A 65 11.00 -3.14 4.61
CA THR A 65 10.77 -3.80 5.90
C THR A 65 12.04 -3.75 6.73
N LEU A 66 11.94 -3.66 8.05
CA LEU A 66 13.13 -3.77 8.91
C LEU A 66 13.66 -5.21 8.82
N ARG A 67 14.96 -5.40 8.59
CA ARG A 67 15.57 -6.73 8.45
C ARG A 67 15.24 -7.67 9.61
N LYS A 68 15.17 -7.13 10.84
CA LYS A 68 14.81 -7.89 12.06
C LYS A 68 13.36 -8.42 12.08
N GLN A 69 12.49 -7.89 11.23
CA GLN A 69 11.08 -8.28 11.10
C GLN A 69 10.83 -9.13 9.85
N ALA A 70 11.78 -9.18 8.92
CA ALA A 70 11.63 -9.89 7.66
C ALA A 70 11.91 -11.38 7.82
N ILE A 71 11.14 -12.20 7.10
CA ILE A 71 11.44 -13.61 6.90
C ILE A 71 12.49 -13.70 5.80
N THR A 72 13.61 -14.36 6.07
CA THR A 72 14.77 -14.38 5.15
C THR A 72 14.42 -14.87 3.74
N ASN A 73 13.52 -15.86 3.63
CA ASN A 73 13.12 -16.45 2.35
C ASN A 73 12.19 -15.56 1.52
N GLU A 74 11.69 -14.47 2.10
CA GLU A 74 10.81 -13.51 1.42
C GLU A 74 11.55 -12.26 0.95
N ILE A 75 12.86 -12.17 1.24
CA ILE A 75 13.68 -11.02 0.81
C ILE A 75 13.93 -11.13 -0.69
N LEU A 76 13.50 -10.11 -1.42
CA LEU A 76 13.62 -10.01 -2.87
C LEU A 76 14.35 -8.72 -3.27
N PRO A 77 15.11 -8.72 -4.38
CA PRO A 77 15.60 -7.48 -4.95
C PRO A 77 14.43 -6.68 -5.55
N PHE A 78 14.60 -5.35 -5.65
CA PHE A 78 13.65 -4.54 -6.43
C PHE A 78 13.66 -4.96 -7.90
N SER A 79 12.48 -4.99 -8.53
CA SER A 79 12.37 -5.19 -9.97
C SER A 79 12.89 -3.95 -10.73
N ASN A 80 13.30 -4.15 -11.98
CA ASN A 80 13.73 -3.04 -12.84
C ASN A 80 12.59 -2.06 -13.17
N GLU A 81 11.34 -2.50 -13.06
CA GLU A 81 10.17 -1.63 -13.24
C GLU A 81 9.99 -0.68 -12.05
N VAL A 82 10.31 -1.16 -10.84
CA VAL A 82 10.18 -0.38 -9.60
C VAL A 82 11.43 0.48 -9.33
N ASP A 83 12.63 -0.01 -9.63
CA ASP A 83 13.90 0.69 -9.39
C ASP A 83 14.82 0.72 -10.64
N PRO A 84 14.41 1.37 -11.75
CA PRO A 84 15.15 1.37 -13.01
C PRO A 84 16.54 2.01 -12.93
N HIS A 85 16.82 2.75 -11.85
CA HIS A 85 18.06 3.48 -11.65
C HIS A 85 18.86 2.97 -10.44
N GLY A 86 18.40 1.92 -9.76
CA GLY A 86 19.09 1.35 -8.59
C GLY A 86 19.12 2.27 -7.36
N ILE A 87 18.27 3.31 -7.32
CA ILE A 87 18.26 4.31 -6.25
C ILE A 87 17.70 3.69 -4.96
N LEU A 88 16.64 2.88 -5.06
CA LEU A 88 16.03 2.22 -3.92
C LEU A 88 16.95 1.12 -3.37
N ALA A 89 17.57 0.34 -4.25
CA ALA A 89 18.59 -0.64 -3.90
C ALA A 89 19.79 -0.01 -3.21
N ALA A 90 20.31 1.11 -3.74
CA ALA A 90 21.40 1.85 -3.11
C ALA A 90 21.00 2.40 -1.73
N ALA A 91 19.79 2.94 -1.59
CA ALA A 91 19.28 3.47 -0.32
C ALA A 91 19.08 2.38 0.75
N MET A 92 18.71 1.17 0.34
CA MET A 92 18.57 -0.01 1.19
C MET A 92 19.94 -0.47 1.73
N GLY A 93 20.97 -0.48 0.89
CA GLY A 93 22.30 -0.99 1.20
C GLY A 93 23.18 -0.12 2.12
N ILE A 94 22.72 1.05 2.58
CA ILE A 94 23.52 1.99 3.37
C ILE A 94 23.95 1.41 4.73
N ASP A 95 23.06 0.68 5.41
CA ASP A 95 23.28 0.25 6.80
C ASP A 95 22.70 -1.14 7.13
N ASP A 96 22.35 -1.93 6.12
CA ASP A 96 21.80 -3.31 6.22
C ASP A 96 20.57 -3.47 7.13
N GLN A 97 19.96 -2.36 7.57
CA GLN A 97 18.81 -2.35 8.48
C GLN A 97 17.48 -2.64 7.76
N PHE A 98 17.46 -2.47 6.44
CA PHE A 98 16.26 -2.50 5.62
C PHE A 98 16.40 -3.57 4.54
N VAL A 99 15.28 -4.21 4.25
CA VAL A 99 15.16 -5.19 3.16
C VAL A 99 13.86 -4.92 2.41
N HIS A 100 13.81 -5.34 1.16
CA HIS A 100 12.59 -5.42 0.38
C HIS A 100 12.08 -6.87 0.43
N THR A 101 10.79 -7.06 0.67
CA THR A 101 10.18 -8.37 0.78
C THR A 101 9.05 -8.56 -0.22
N THR A 102 8.56 -9.79 -0.40
CA THR A 102 7.34 -10.09 -1.16
C THR A 102 6.15 -9.23 -0.75
N GLU A 103 5.97 -8.96 0.55
CA GLU A 103 4.91 -8.07 1.05
C GLU A 103 5.07 -6.61 0.61
N ASN A 104 6.27 -6.19 0.21
CA ASN A 104 6.55 -4.85 -0.30
C ASN A 104 6.37 -4.75 -1.82
N GLU A 105 6.19 -5.86 -2.51
CA GLU A 105 6.03 -5.91 -3.96
C GLU A 105 4.64 -5.39 -4.35
N VAL A 106 4.59 -4.61 -5.43
CA VAL A 106 3.35 -4.12 -6.04
C VAL A 106 3.28 -4.68 -7.44
N GLU A 107 2.29 -5.54 -7.66
CA GLU A 107 2.09 -6.22 -8.93
C GLU A 107 1.15 -5.42 -9.83
N TYR A 108 1.52 -5.31 -11.10
CA TYR A 108 0.72 -4.63 -12.12
C TYR A 108 0.09 -5.68 -13.03
N TYR A 109 -1.24 -5.65 -13.12
CA TYR A 109 -1.99 -6.59 -13.93
C TYR A 109 -2.68 -5.86 -15.08
N GLU A 110 -2.62 -6.45 -16.27
CA GLU A 110 -3.38 -6.02 -17.43
C GLU A 110 -4.39 -7.11 -17.81
N LEU A 111 -5.61 -6.70 -18.17
CA LEU A 111 -6.57 -7.61 -18.76
C LEU A 111 -6.18 -7.89 -20.22
N ILE A 112 -5.64 -9.08 -20.48
CA ILE A 112 -5.39 -9.53 -21.86
C ILE A 112 -6.74 -9.86 -22.51
N GLN A 113 -7.06 -9.14 -23.59
CA GLN A 113 -8.28 -9.33 -24.39
C GLN A 113 -8.08 -10.32 -25.54
#